data_AF-A0A1N6NRN9-F1
#
_entry.id   AF-A0A1N6NRN9-F1
#
_cell.length_a   1.000
_cell.length_b   1.000
_cell.length_c   1.000
_cell.angle_alpha   90.00
_cell.angle_beta   90.00
_cell.angle_gamma   90.00
#
_symmetry.space_group_name_H-M   'P 1'
#
loop_
_entity.id
_entity.type
_entity.pdbx_description
1 polymer ?
#
loop_
_entity_poly.entity_id
_entity_poly.type
_entity_poly.pdbx_seq_one_letter_code
_entity_poly.pdbx_strand_id
1 'polypeptide(L)'
;MNRTERLYALAEELRRAGRTGTTGPRLAAALEVSERTIKRDVAALQQAGLTIWAQAGPGGGYVLDPSASLPPVNFTPGQAVAVAVALATLPPGSPFAVDALAARGKVWDALGAGDRARAEALAARVWVRHAVPDPDRPDAVPPESPPDAVPPASPPDVVPPAAGPPAVPADAVHPGEPYGDTTPPGRGDVVGRARTHLGVLRAVEQSIAGGRVLAIRYRDVRGATSARRVEPVLLAHTDGRWYLVAWCRTREAIRWFRLSRVERADLTAEAYDPRPVADVGEPPPGSAAVYRPDPA
;
A
#
# COMPACT_ATOMS: atom_id res chain seq x y z
N MET A 1 -17.30 38.00 17.48
CA MET A 1 -16.66 36.88 16.79
C MET A 1 -15.43 36.42 17.57
N ASN A 2 -15.33 35.13 17.90
CA ASN A 2 -14.13 34.60 18.55
C ASN A 2 -12.97 34.46 17.53
N ARG A 3 -11.74 34.24 18.01
CA ARG A 3 -10.56 34.20 17.11
C ARG A 3 -10.60 33.02 16.14
N THR A 4 -11.05 31.85 16.59
CA THR A 4 -11.09 30.61 15.78
C THR A 4 -12.11 30.72 14.66
N GLU A 5 -13.31 31.20 14.96
CA GLU A 5 -14.36 31.53 13.98
C GLU A 5 -13.81 32.51 12.94
N ARG A 6 -13.08 33.54 13.39
CA ARG A 6 -12.54 34.57 12.49
C ARG A 6 -11.48 34.03 11.55
N LEU A 7 -10.59 33.17 12.04
CA LEU A 7 -9.59 32.52 11.20
C LEU A 7 -10.24 31.60 10.17
N TYR A 8 -11.29 30.87 10.57
CA TYR A 8 -12.06 30.02 9.66
C TYR A 8 -12.76 30.84 8.58
N ALA A 9 -13.48 31.90 8.98
CA ALA A 9 -14.17 32.78 8.04
C ALA A 9 -13.20 33.48 7.08
N LEU A 10 -12.05 33.95 7.57
CA LEU A 10 -10.99 34.53 6.74
C LEU A 10 -10.48 33.52 5.71
N ALA A 11 -10.23 32.28 6.10
CA ALA A 11 -9.81 31.23 5.17
C ALA A 11 -10.89 30.93 4.12
N GLU A 12 -12.17 30.87 4.51
CA GLU A 12 -13.27 30.67 3.56
C GLU A 12 -13.45 31.83 2.58
N GLU A 13 -13.34 33.08 3.03
CA GLU A 13 -13.39 34.23 2.12
C GLU A 13 -12.24 34.21 1.12
N LEU A 14 -11.04 33.86 1.56
CA LEU A 14 -9.89 33.71 0.67
C LEU A 14 -10.07 32.55 -0.33
N ARG A 15 -10.68 31.43 0.07
CA ARG A 15 -11.03 30.33 -0.86
C ARG A 15 -12.09 30.76 -1.87
N ARG A 16 -13.14 31.47 -1.43
CA ARG A 16 -14.20 31.98 -2.31
C ARG A 16 -13.66 32.97 -3.32
N ALA A 17 -12.73 33.83 -2.90
CA ALA A 17 -12.03 34.77 -3.78
C ALA A 17 -11.11 34.07 -4.79
N GLY A 18 -10.69 32.83 -4.52
CA GLY A 18 -9.91 32.00 -5.44
C GLY A 18 -8.67 32.70 -5.99
N ARG A 19 -8.38 32.48 -7.29
CA ARG A 19 -7.22 33.08 -7.98
C ARG A 19 -7.28 34.60 -8.08
N THR A 20 -8.46 35.20 -7.97
CA THR A 20 -8.62 36.66 -8.04
C THR A 20 -8.18 37.36 -6.75
N GLY A 21 -8.18 36.64 -5.63
CA GLY A 21 -7.83 37.19 -4.33
C GLY A 21 -8.80 38.27 -3.84
N THR A 22 -8.50 38.83 -2.68
CA THR A 22 -9.31 39.89 -2.07
C THR A 22 -8.43 40.81 -1.23
N THR A 23 -8.81 42.08 -1.12
CA THR A 23 -7.99 43.09 -0.46
C THR A 23 -8.17 43.07 1.06
N GLY A 24 -7.16 43.50 1.81
CA GLY A 24 -7.24 43.68 3.27
C GLY A 24 -8.45 44.53 3.71
N PRO A 25 -8.72 45.69 3.09
CA PRO A 25 -9.92 46.49 3.37
C PRO A 25 -11.23 45.74 3.13
N ARG A 26 -11.32 44.94 2.07
CA ARG A 26 -12.55 44.20 1.73
C ARG A 26 -12.82 43.06 2.71
N LEU A 27 -11.76 42.35 3.13
CA LEU A 27 -11.83 41.35 4.20
C LEU A 27 -12.18 41.96 5.55
N ALA A 28 -11.60 43.12 5.87
CA ALA A 28 -11.89 43.86 7.09
C ALA A 28 -13.36 44.27 7.15
N ALA A 29 -13.92 44.78 6.05
CA ALA A 29 -15.34 45.10 5.94
C ALA A 29 -16.23 43.84 6.04
N ALA A 30 -15.89 42.76 5.34
CA ALA A 30 -16.68 41.53 5.33
C ALA A 30 -16.74 40.81 6.69
N LEU A 31 -15.65 40.89 7.46
CA LEU A 31 -15.53 40.26 8.78
C LEU A 31 -15.78 41.24 9.94
N GLU A 32 -16.16 42.49 9.65
CA GLU A 32 -16.39 43.57 10.62
C GLU A 32 -15.23 43.77 11.60
N VAL A 33 -13.99 43.76 11.09
CA VAL A 33 -12.77 43.96 11.89
C VAL A 33 -11.83 44.98 11.25
N SER A 34 -10.80 45.41 11.99
CA SER A 34 -9.79 46.30 11.44
C SER A 34 -8.86 45.59 10.43
N GLU A 35 -8.31 46.32 9.47
CA GLU A 35 -7.28 45.80 8.57
C GLU A 35 -6.03 45.30 9.31
N ARG A 36 -5.71 45.89 10.47
CA ARG A 36 -4.62 45.41 11.34
C ARG A 36 -4.92 44.01 11.87
N THR A 37 -6.19 43.73 12.20
CA THR A 37 -6.65 42.39 12.61
C THR A 37 -6.50 41.41 11.45
N ILE A 38 -6.93 41.78 10.24
CA ILE A 38 -6.76 40.95 9.04
C ILE A 38 -5.28 40.62 8.81
N LYS A 39 -4.39 41.63 8.82
CA LYS A 39 -2.93 41.42 8.67
C LYS A 39 -2.39 40.41 9.69
N ARG A 40 -2.82 40.54 10.95
CA ARG A 40 -2.39 39.64 12.03
C ARG A 40 -2.95 38.22 11.88
N ASP A 41 -4.19 38.08 11.43
CA ASP A 41 -4.83 36.78 11.23
C ASP A 41 -4.30 36.07 9.97
N VAL A 42 -4.02 36.80 8.88
CA VAL A 42 -3.32 36.25 7.71
C VAL A 42 -1.95 35.71 8.12
N ALA A 43 -1.18 36.47 8.92
CA ALA A 43 0.11 35.99 9.42
C ALA A 43 -0.05 34.72 10.28
N ALA A 44 -1.11 34.62 11.09
CA ALA A 44 -1.39 33.42 11.87
C ALA A 44 -1.76 32.22 10.98
N LEU A 45 -2.54 32.43 9.91
CA LEU A 45 -2.86 31.39 8.92
C LEU A 45 -1.62 30.93 8.14
N GLN A 46 -0.74 31.86 7.77
CA GLN A 46 0.54 31.54 7.13
C GLN A 46 1.44 30.70 8.05
N GLN A 47 1.52 31.05 9.33
CA GLN A 47 2.25 30.27 10.33
C GLN A 47 1.63 28.88 10.57
N ALA A 48 0.31 28.74 10.35
CA ALA A 48 -0.40 27.46 10.38
C ALA A 48 -0.26 26.64 9.08
N GLY A 49 0.52 27.12 8.10
CA GLY A 49 0.81 26.40 6.85
C GLY A 49 -0.12 26.73 5.69
N LEU A 50 -1.02 27.72 5.80
CA LEU A 50 -1.78 28.20 4.65
C LEU A 50 -0.89 29.10 3.79
N THR A 51 -0.74 28.73 2.53
CA THR A 51 -0.02 29.48 1.49
C THR A 51 -0.85 30.64 0.97
N ILE A 52 -0.89 31.69 1.79
CA ILE A 52 -1.47 32.99 1.45
C ILE A 52 -0.32 33.88 0.98
N TRP A 53 -0.42 34.45 -0.21
CA TRP A 53 0.52 35.48 -0.67
C TRP A 53 -0.19 36.82 -0.81
N ALA A 54 0.55 37.91 -0.64
CA ALA A 54 0.04 39.27 -0.78
C ALA A 54 0.66 39.91 -2.02
N GLN A 55 -0.17 40.38 -2.95
CA GLN A 55 0.29 41.19 -4.07
C GLN A 55 0.24 42.67 -3.70
N ALA A 56 1.37 43.37 -3.82
CA ALA A 56 1.40 44.83 -3.66
C ALA A 56 1.04 45.53 -4.99
N GLY A 57 0.19 46.57 -4.94
CA GLY A 57 -0.16 47.42 -6.09
C GLY A 57 -1.61 47.92 -6.08
N PRO A 58 -2.01 48.78 -7.04
CA PRO A 58 -3.41 49.22 -7.21
C PRO A 58 -4.28 48.01 -7.56
N GLY A 59 -5.16 47.60 -6.64
CA GLY A 59 -5.94 46.35 -6.75
C GLY A 59 -5.25 45.11 -6.18
N GLY A 60 -4.11 45.26 -5.50
CA GLY A 60 -3.42 44.18 -4.80
C GLY A 60 -4.19 43.64 -3.59
N GLY A 61 -3.98 42.36 -3.26
CA GLY A 61 -4.72 41.68 -2.20
C GLY A 61 -4.08 40.38 -1.74
N TYR A 62 -4.74 39.72 -0.80
CA TYR A 62 -4.43 38.39 -0.33
C TYR A 62 -5.03 37.36 -1.28
N VAL A 63 -4.20 36.44 -1.74
CA VAL A 63 -4.61 35.30 -2.56
C VAL A 63 -4.21 34.05 -1.80
N LEU A 64 -5.14 33.12 -1.64
CA LEU A 64 -4.80 31.77 -1.26
C LEU A 64 -4.31 31.07 -2.52
N ASP A 65 -3.07 30.60 -2.51
CA ASP A 65 -2.53 29.87 -3.66
C ASP A 65 -3.30 28.56 -3.84
N PRO A 66 -4.14 28.44 -4.90
CA PRO A 66 -4.91 27.22 -5.13
C PRO A 66 -4.01 26.06 -5.59
N SER A 67 -2.76 26.33 -5.97
CA SER A 67 -1.78 25.33 -6.39
C SER A 67 -0.97 24.76 -5.22
N ALA A 68 -1.06 25.37 -4.04
CA ALA A 68 -0.35 24.92 -2.85
C ALA A 68 -1.14 23.95 -1.96
N SER A 69 -2.40 23.68 -2.32
CA SER A 69 -3.17 22.54 -1.83
C SER A 69 -3.63 21.74 -3.04
N LEU A 70 -3.69 20.41 -2.92
CA LEU A 70 -4.41 19.62 -3.91
C LEU A 70 -5.89 20.04 -3.87
N PRO A 71 -6.57 20.18 -5.03
CA PRO A 71 -8.02 20.21 -5.08
C PRO A 71 -8.61 19.00 -4.35
N PRO A 72 -9.90 19.00 -3.97
CA PRO A 72 -10.54 17.85 -3.33
C PRO A 72 -10.29 16.57 -4.14
N VAL A 73 -9.51 15.66 -3.57
CA VAL A 73 -9.17 14.36 -4.15
C VAL A 73 -9.98 13.29 -3.44
N ASN A 74 -10.60 12.41 -4.22
CA ASN A 74 -11.28 11.24 -3.68
C ASN A 74 -10.39 10.02 -3.89
N PHE A 75 -10.14 9.27 -2.81
CA PHE A 75 -9.48 7.98 -2.88
C PHE A 75 -10.48 6.87 -2.64
N THR A 76 -10.39 5.80 -3.43
CA THR A 76 -10.99 4.52 -3.01
C THR A 76 -10.13 3.90 -1.90
N PRO A 77 -10.70 3.00 -1.07
CA PRO A 77 -9.91 2.28 -0.07
C PRO A 77 -8.67 1.59 -0.66
N GLY A 78 -8.80 0.95 -1.83
CA GLY A 78 -7.69 0.30 -2.52
C GLY A 78 -6.60 1.27 -2.98
N GLN A 79 -6.98 2.44 -3.51
CA GLN A 79 -6.02 3.46 -3.93
C GLN A 79 -5.25 4.04 -2.74
N ALA A 80 -5.93 4.29 -1.61
CA ALA A 80 -5.28 4.75 -0.40
C ALA A 80 -4.25 3.72 0.08
N VAL A 81 -4.63 2.44 0.20
CA VAL A 81 -3.73 1.35 0.56
C VAL A 81 -2.53 1.27 -0.40
N ALA A 82 -2.75 1.39 -1.71
CA ALA A 82 -1.66 1.37 -2.69
C ALA A 82 -0.63 2.49 -2.46
N VAL A 83 -1.08 3.71 -2.16
CA VAL A 83 -0.19 4.83 -1.82
C VAL A 83 0.56 4.57 -0.52
N ALA A 84 -0.11 4.06 0.53
CA ALA A 84 0.61 3.74 1.77
C ALA A 84 1.62 2.61 1.61
N VAL A 85 1.33 1.58 0.80
CA VAL A 85 2.29 0.53 0.47
C VAL A 85 3.54 1.16 -0.15
N ALA A 86 3.36 2.03 -1.17
CA ALA A 86 4.48 2.69 -1.83
C ALA A 86 5.32 3.52 -0.86
N LEU A 87 4.68 4.28 0.03
CA LEU A 87 5.36 5.08 1.05
C LEU A 87 6.06 4.21 2.11
N ALA A 88 5.46 3.09 2.50
CA ALA A 88 6.05 2.14 3.44
C ALA A 88 7.26 1.39 2.84
N THR A 89 7.29 1.20 1.52
CA THR A 89 8.42 0.55 0.83
C THR A 89 9.64 1.45 0.60
N LEU A 90 9.61 2.72 1.05
CA LEU A 90 10.78 3.60 0.91
C LEU A 90 12.02 2.99 1.59
N PRO A 91 13.22 3.09 0.96
CA PRO A 91 14.44 2.58 1.56
C PRO A 91 14.71 3.21 2.93
N PRO A 92 15.29 2.45 3.89
CA PRO A 92 15.81 3.02 5.13
C PRO A 92 16.76 4.19 4.84
N GLY A 93 16.67 5.26 5.65
CA GLY A 93 17.49 6.45 5.45
C GLY A 93 17.04 7.37 4.31
N SER A 94 15.89 7.10 3.68
CA SER A 94 15.32 8.00 2.66
C SER A 94 15.14 9.42 3.24
N PRO A 95 15.61 10.48 2.55
CA PRO A 95 15.43 11.86 2.99
C PRO A 95 13.94 12.28 3.02
N PHE A 96 13.06 11.52 2.36
CA PHE A 96 11.63 11.78 2.29
C PHE A 96 10.82 10.99 3.33
N ALA A 97 11.45 10.27 4.26
CA ALA A 97 10.73 9.43 5.22
C ALA A 97 9.73 10.21 6.09
N VAL A 98 10.11 11.43 6.51
CA VAL A 98 9.23 12.32 7.31
C VAL A 98 8.02 12.76 6.50
N ASP A 99 8.26 13.24 5.27
CA ASP A 99 7.19 13.69 4.37
C ASP A 99 6.26 12.53 3.96
N ALA A 100 6.79 11.32 3.82
CA ALA A 100 6.02 10.12 3.51
C ALA A 100 5.03 9.77 4.62
N LEU A 101 5.43 9.89 5.89
CA LEU A 101 4.54 9.69 7.03
C LEU A 101 3.41 10.72 7.04
N ALA A 102 3.73 12.00 6.81
CA ALA A 102 2.75 13.07 6.73
C ALA A 102 1.78 12.89 5.54
N ALA A 103 2.31 12.51 4.36
CA ALA A 103 1.51 12.22 3.18
C ALA A 103 0.55 11.05 3.40
N ARG A 104 0.99 9.99 4.09
CA ARG A 104 0.14 8.87 4.47
C ARG A 104 -1.04 9.32 5.34
N GLY A 105 -0.80 10.15 6.35
CA GLY A 105 -1.86 10.73 7.18
C GLY A 105 -2.90 11.48 6.34
N LYS A 106 -2.44 12.37 5.46
CA LYS A 106 -3.30 13.16 4.56
C LYS A 106 -4.16 12.28 3.64
N VAL A 107 -3.60 11.19 3.10
CA VAL A 107 -4.36 10.25 2.26
C VAL A 107 -5.46 9.56 3.07
N TRP A 108 -5.20 9.23 4.33
CA TRP A 108 -6.17 8.58 5.22
C TRP A 108 -7.28 9.54 5.65
N ASP A 109 -6.94 10.81 5.81
CA ASP A 109 -7.89 11.88 6.16
C ASP A 109 -8.75 12.31 4.97
N ALA A 110 -8.31 12.05 3.74
CA ALA A 110 -9.10 12.23 2.54
C ALA A 110 -10.19 11.14 2.36
N LEU A 111 -10.14 10.05 3.14
CA LEU A 111 -11.16 9.00 3.14
C LEU A 111 -12.33 9.37 4.06
N GLY A 112 -13.56 9.10 3.62
CA GLY A 112 -14.72 9.13 4.50
C GLY A 112 -14.66 8.03 5.58
N ALA A 113 -15.39 8.19 6.69
CA ALA A 113 -15.33 7.29 7.84
C ALA A 113 -15.54 5.80 7.50
N GLY A 114 -16.49 5.48 6.61
CA GLY A 114 -16.75 4.10 6.18
C GLY A 114 -15.67 3.51 5.27
N ASP A 115 -15.05 4.35 4.43
CA ASP A 115 -13.98 3.92 3.52
C ASP A 115 -12.64 3.77 4.25
N ARG A 116 -12.42 4.57 5.30
CA ARG A 116 -11.26 4.43 6.18
C ARG A 116 -11.22 3.05 6.84
N ALA A 117 -12.32 2.59 7.44
CA ALA A 117 -12.37 1.26 8.07
C ALA A 117 -12.09 0.12 7.07
N ARG A 118 -12.59 0.25 5.82
CA ARG A 118 -12.30 -0.72 4.75
C ARG A 118 -10.82 -0.68 4.34
N ALA A 119 -10.24 0.51 4.24
CA ALA A 119 -8.84 0.70 3.91
C ALA A 119 -7.93 0.12 5.00
N GLU A 120 -8.24 0.35 6.27
CA GLU A 120 -7.53 -0.22 7.42
C GLU A 120 -7.61 -1.75 7.43
N ALA A 121 -8.79 -2.33 7.20
CA ALA A 121 -8.98 -3.77 7.10
C ALA A 121 -8.19 -4.40 5.94
N LEU A 122 -8.11 -3.72 4.79
CA LEU A 122 -7.30 -4.16 3.65
C LEU A 122 -5.80 -4.01 3.95
N ALA A 123 -5.37 -2.88 4.51
CA ALA A 123 -3.96 -2.61 4.84
C ALA A 123 -3.39 -3.59 5.88
N ALA A 124 -4.21 -4.03 6.85
CA ALA A 124 -3.84 -5.06 7.81
C ALA A 124 -3.51 -6.42 7.16
N ARG A 125 -4.03 -6.66 5.94
CA ARG A 125 -3.76 -7.86 5.14
C ARG A 125 -2.67 -7.65 4.09
N VAL A 126 -1.93 -6.54 4.15
CA VAL A 126 -0.76 -6.31 3.29
C VAL A 126 0.50 -6.27 4.16
N TRP A 127 1.41 -7.19 3.89
CA TRP A 127 2.71 -7.29 4.51
C TRP A 127 3.79 -6.80 3.55
N VAL A 128 4.64 -5.91 4.03
CA VAL A 128 5.78 -5.39 3.29
C VAL A 128 7.03 -5.69 4.10
N ARG A 129 8.04 -6.29 3.46
CA ARG A 129 9.36 -6.44 4.06
C ARG A 129 10.13 -5.13 3.93
N HIS A 130 10.50 -4.54 5.06
CA HIS A 130 11.52 -3.51 5.09
C HIS A 130 12.87 -4.23 5.02
N ALA A 131 13.74 -3.85 4.09
CA ALA A 131 15.12 -4.31 4.17
C ALA A 131 15.67 -3.79 5.51
N VAL A 132 15.93 -4.68 6.46
CA VAL A 132 16.72 -4.32 7.63
C VAL A 132 18.11 -4.00 7.06
N PRO A 133 18.64 -2.77 7.24
CA PRO A 133 20.04 -2.53 6.95
C PRO A 133 20.81 -3.48 7.87
N ASP A 134 21.55 -4.42 7.30
CA ASP A 134 22.50 -5.21 8.06
C ASP A 134 23.61 -4.25 8.50
N PRO A 135 23.71 -3.89 9.79
CA PRO A 135 24.69 -2.92 10.25
C PRO A 135 26.13 -3.41 10.06
N ASP A 136 26.34 -4.71 9.87
CA ASP A 136 27.65 -5.35 9.73
C ASP A 136 28.02 -5.66 8.27
N ARG A 137 27.15 -5.33 7.29
CA ARG A 137 27.46 -5.54 5.88
C ARG A 137 28.11 -4.27 5.31
N PRO A 138 29.44 -4.25 5.07
CA PRO A 138 30.08 -3.10 4.45
C PRO A 138 29.47 -2.86 3.07
N ASP A 139 29.24 -1.57 2.75
CA ASP A 139 28.63 -1.09 1.51
C ASP A 139 29.14 -1.92 0.32
N ALA A 140 28.29 -2.81 -0.19
CA ALA A 140 28.66 -3.71 -1.25
C ALA A 140 28.82 -2.90 -2.54
N VAL A 141 30.08 -2.67 -2.92
CA VAL A 141 30.50 -2.24 -4.26
C VAL A 141 29.78 -3.15 -5.28
N PRO A 142 29.12 -2.60 -6.32
CA PRO A 142 28.43 -3.41 -7.30
C PRO A 142 29.45 -4.31 -8.02
N PRO A 143 29.22 -5.64 -8.14
CA PRO A 143 30.21 -6.50 -8.76
C PRO A 143 30.32 -6.23 -10.26
N GLU A 144 31.50 -5.77 -10.68
CA GLU A 144 31.98 -5.87 -12.06
C GLU A 144 31.98 -7.34 -12.49
N SER A 145 31.49 -7.62 -13.70
CA SER A 145 31.55 -8.96 -14.31
C SER A 145 32.96 -9.26 -14.79
N PRO A 146 33.56 -10.42 -14.47
CA PRO A 146 34.22 -11.23 -15.50
C PRO A 146 34.26 -12.76 -15.15
N PRO A 147 35.03 -13.62 -15.83
CA PRO A 147 34.62 -14.46 -16.96
C PRO A 147 34.71 -15.98 -16.67
N ASP A 148 34.37 -16.80 -17.67
CA ASP A 148 34.39 -18.28 -17.72
C ASP A 148 35.53 -18.99 -16.94
N ALA A 149 35.21 -20.05 -16.17
CA ALA A 149 35.88 -21.38 -16.20
C ALA A 149 35.53 -22.32 -15.01
N VAL A 150 35.01 -23.51 -15.37
CA VAL A 150 35.26 -24.90 -14.89
C VAL A 150 35.07 -25.28 -13.39
N PRO A 151 34.32 -26.37 -13.06
CA PRO A 151 34.08 -26.85 -11.69
C PRO A 151 35.12 -27.91 -11.24
N PRO A 152 35.26 -28.16 -9.92
CA PRO A 152 35.09 -29.56 -9.48
C PRO A 152 34.53 -29.81 -8.06
N ALA A 153 33.92 -31.01 -7.96
CA ALA A 153 33.86 -31.99 -6.88
C ALA A 153 33.11 -31.70 -5.55
N SER A 154 32.12 -32.56 -5.27
CA SER A 154 31.42 -32.71 -3.99
C SER A 154 32.34 -33.20 -2.86
N PRO A 155 32.12 -32.78 -1.59
CA PRO A 155 32.83 -33.25 -0.40
C PRO A 155 32.08 -34.37 0.36
N PRO A 156 32.70 -35.05 1.36
CA PRO A 156 32.01 -35.96 2.27
C PRO A 156 31.47 -35.28 3.55
N ASP A 157 30.44 -35.91 4.12
CA ASP A 157 29.57 -35.50 5.22
C ASP A 157 30.23 -35.34 6.61
N VAL A 158 29.84 -34.30 7.36
CA VAL A 158 29.68 -34.26 8.84
C VAL A 158 28.61 -33.21 9.22
N VAL A 159 27.64 -33.55 10.08
CA VAL A 159 26.52 -32.72 10.61
C VAL A 159 26.36 -33.02 12.13
N PRO A 160 25.74 -32.20 13.02
CA PRO A 160 26.02 -30.85 13.56
C PRO A 160 26.05 -30.85 15.14
N PRO A 161 25.91 -29.72 15.89
CA PRO A 161 24.56 -29.24 16.25
C PRO A 161 24.35 -27.71 16.46
N ALA A 162 23.06 -27.30 16.28
CA ALA A 162 22.26 -26.22 16.93
C ALA A 162 22.66 -24.73 16.76
N ALA A 163 21.76 -23.74 16.57
CA ALA A 163 20.31 -23.67 16.37
C ALA A 163 19.96 -22.25 15.86
N GLY A 164 19.07 -22.16 14.88
CA GLY A 164 18.48 -20.93 14.34
C GLY A 164 17.18 -21.28 13.60
N PRO A 165 16.20 -20.37 13.49
CA PRO A 165 14.92 -20.64 12.84
C PRO A 165 15.13 -21.03 11.36
N PRO A 166 14.27 -21.88 10.78
CA PRO A 166 14.60 -22.60 9.56
C PRO A 166 14.68 -21.68 8.35
N ALA A 167 15.74 -21.85 7.57
CA ALA A 167 15.81 -21.39 6.19
C ALA A 167 14.58 -21.91 5.42
N VAL A 168 13.97 -21.02 4.63
CA VAL A 168 13.00 -21.40 3.60
C VAL A 168 13.69 -22.45 2.71
N PRO A 169 13.21 -23.71 2.64
CA PRO A 169 13.87 -24.70 1.81
C PRO A 169 13.70 -24.30 0.34
N ALA A 170 14.82 -24.15 -0.36
CA ALA A 170 14.86 -24.02 -1.81
C ALA A 170 14.43 -25.29 -2.54
N ASP A 171 14.22 -26.41 -1.83
CA ASP A 171 13.62 -27.62 -2.40
C ASP A 171 12.66 -28.29 -1.40
N ALA A 172 11.37 -28.03 -1.58
CA ALA A 172 10.33 -29.02 -1.33
C ALA A 172 9.85 -29.56 -2.68
N VAL A 173 10.79 -30.11 -3.44
CA VAL A 173 10.53 -31.10 -4.48
C VAL A 173 10.21 -32.41 -3.76
N HIS A 174 8.93 -32.75 -3.64
CA HIS A 174 8.53 -34.15 -3.51
C HIS A 174 8.24 -34.73 -4.91
N PRO A 175 8.76 -35.92 -5.22
CA PRO A 175 8.41 -36.65 -6.45
C PRO A 175 7.03 -37.28 -6.27
N GLY A 176 6.14 -37.06 -7.23
CA GLY A 176 4.76 -37.52 -7.14
C GLY A 176 3.93 -37.09 -8.34
N GLU A 177 4.10 -37.86 -9.41
CA GLU A 177 3.15 -38.23 -10.46
C GLU A 177 2.47 -37.15 -11.35
N PRO A 178 2.38 -37.39 -12.67
CA PRO A 178 1.63 -36.52 -13.57
C PRO A 178 0.14 -36.81 -13.41
N TYR A 179 -0.57 -35.99 -12.62
CA TYR A 179 -2.02 -36.15 -12.47
C TYR A 179 -2.79 -35.12 -13.27
N GLY A 180 -3.54 -35.62 -14.26
CA GLY A 180 -4.61 -34.90 -14.93
C GLY A 180 -5.92 -35.10 -14.17
N ASP A 181 -6.56 -33.98 -13.81
CA ASP A 181 -8.00 -33.83 -14.01
C ASP A 181 -8.31 -32.34 -14.02
N THR A 182 -8.58 -31.82 -15.21
CA THR A 182 -9.14 -30.48 -15.41
C THR A 182 -10.64 -30.56 -15.16
N THR A 183 -11.08 -30.51 -13.90
CA THR A 183 -12.44 -30.05 -13.63
C THR A 183 -12.47 -28.55 -13.92
N PRO A 184 -13.17 -28.08 -14.97
CA PRO A 184 -13.29 -26.66 -15.25
C PRO A 184 -14.01 -25.99 -14.06
N PRO A 185 -13.80 -24.68 -13.82
CA PRO A 185 -14.62 -23.98 -12.85
C PRO A 185 -16.10 -24.18 -13.22
N GLY A 186 -16.92 -24.59 -12.25
CA GLY A 186 -18.37 -24.67 -12.39
C GLY A 186 -18.88 -23.39 -13.06
N ARG A 187 -19.67 -23.54 -14.12
CA ARG A 187 -19.91 -22.47 -15.11
C ARG A 187 -20.71 -21.27 -14.58
N GLY A 188 -21.13 -21.26 -13.30
CA GLY A 188 -22.16 -20.39 -12.74
C GLY A 188 -21.77 -19.48 -11.56
N ASP A 189 -20.54 -19.52 -11.05
CA ASP A 189 -20.18 -18.82 -9.80
C ASP A 189 -19.12 -17.71 -9.95
N VAL A 190 -18.62 -17.49 -11.17
CA VAL A 190 -17.61 -16.48 -11.48
C VAL A 190 -18.26 -15.12 -11.76
N VAL A 191 -17.96 -14.14 -10.90
CA VAL A 191 -18.47 -12.76 -10.97
C VAL A 191 -17.61 -11.88 -11.89
N GLY A 192 -16.34 -12.23 -12.10
CA GLY A 192 -15.46 -11.53 -13.04
C GLY A 192 -14.28 -12.38 -13.50
N ARG A 193 -13.93 -12.31 -14.79
CA ARG A 193 -12.79 -13.04 -15.38
C ARG A 193 -11.67 -12.09 -15.76
N ALA A 194 -10.46 -12.31 -15.25
CA ALA A 194 -9.30 -11.51 -15.60
C ALA A 194 -8.18 -12.33 -16.24
N ARG A 195 -7.78 -11.92 -17.45
CA ARG A 195 -6.66 -12.52 -18.22
C ARG A 195 -5.48 -11.57 -18.42
N THR A 196 -5.67 -10.27 -18.18
CA THR A 196 -4.59 -9.28 -18.20
C THR A 196 -3.91 -9.25 -16.83
N HIS A 197 -2.62 -8.91 -16.80
CA HIS A 197 -1.88 -8.80 -15.53
C HIS A 197 -2.58 -7.84 -14.54
N LEU A 198 -2.97 -6.65 -14.99
CA LEU A 198 -3.72 -5.69 -14.17
C LEU A 198 -5.10 -6.23 -13.73
N GLY A 199 -5.78 -6.98 -14.59
CA GLY A 199 -7.04 -7.62 -14.21
C GLY A 199 -6.85 -8.66 -13.11
N VAL A 200 -5.78 -9.46 -13.19
CA VAL A 200 -5.44 -10.47 -12.16
C VAL A 200 -5.21 -9.78 -10.81
N LEU A 201 -4.40 -8.72 -10.79
CA LEU A 201 -4.13 -7.95 -9.58
C LEU A 201 -5.41 -7.37 -8.98
N ARG A 202 -6.28 -6.80 -9.82
CA ARG A 202 -7.58 -6.25 -9.37
C ARG A 202 -8.50 -7.33 -8.81
N ALA A 203 -8.56 -8.52 -9.41
CA ALA A 203 -9.37 -9.62 -8.91
C ALA A 203 -8.87 -10.12 -7.54
N VAL A 204 -7.55 -10.16 -7.35
CA VAL A 204 -6.93 -10.51 -6.06
C VAL A 204 -7.26 -9.47 -4.98
N GLU A 205 -7.09 -8.18 -5.30
CA GLU A 205 -7.44 -7.06 -4.40
C GLU A 205 -8.91 -7.15 -3.95
N GLN A 206 -9.83 -7.29 -4.90
CA GLN A 206 -11.27 -7.38 -4.64
C GLN A 206 -11.64 -8.61 -3.81
N SER A 207 -10.96 -9.74 -4.05
CA SER A 207 -11.17 -10.97 -3.31
C SER A 207 -10.77 -10.82 -1.83
N ILE A 208 -9.63 -10.19 -1.54
CA ILE A 208 -9.16 -9.93 -0.18
C ILE A 208 -10.04 -8.90 0.54
N ALA A 209 -10.40 -7.82 -0.15
CA ALA A 209 -11.24 -6.77 0.41
C ALA A 209 -12.67 -7.27 0.70
N GLY A 210 -13.19 -8.13 -0.16
CA GLY A 210 -14.56 -8.65 -0.08
C GLY A 210 -14.72 -9.99 0.63
N GLY A 211 -13.63 -10.63 1.08
CA GLY A 211 -13.68 -11.98 1.65
C GLY A 211 -14.29 -13.01 0.69
N ARG A 212 -13.90 -12.97 -0.59
CA ARG A 212 -14.45 -13.85 -1.64
C ARG A 212 -13.44 -14.87 -2.13
N VAL A 213 -13.88 -16.10 -2.39
CA VAL A 213 -13.01 -17.15 -2.95
C VAL A 213 -12.49 -16.71 -4.31
N LEU A 214 -11.22 -16.99 -4.57
CA LEU A 214 -10.58 -16.71 -5.84
C LEU A 214 -10.27 -18.02 -6.57
N ALA A 215 -10.73 -18.14 -7.82
CA ALA A 215 -10.32 -19.23 -8.70
C ALA A 215 -9.13 -18.77 -9.55
N ILE A 216 -7.99 -19.44 -9.41
CA ILE A 216 -6.74 -19.07 -10.10
C ILE A 216 -6.28 -20.18 -11.05
N ARG A 217 -5.73 -19.77 -12.21
CA ARG A 217 -4.89 -20.62 -13.05
C ARG A 217 -3.43 -20.28 -12.75
N TYR A 218 -2.73 -21.22 -12.14
CA TYR A 218 -1.39 -21.02 -11.62
C TYR A 218 -0.38 -21.92 -12.33
N ARG A 219 0.72 -21.32 -12.79
CA ARG A 219 1.87 -22.02 -13.36
C ARG A 219 2.92 -22.25 -12.27
N ASP A 220 3.31 -23.50 -12.06
CA ASP A 220 4.37 -23.83 -11.11
C ASP A 220 5.78 -23.62 -11.69
N VAL A 221 6.80 -23.93 -10.89
CA VAL A 221 8.22 -23.80 -11.29
C VAL A 221 8.62 -24.75 -12.42
N ARG A 222 7.90 -25.88 -12.58
CA ARG A 222 8.13 -26.88 -13.62
C ARG A 222 7.35 -26.58 -14.91
N GLY A 223 6.60 -25.47 -14.93
CA GLY A 223 5.78 -25.06 -16.06
C GLY A 223 4.41 -25.74 -16.12
N ALA A 224 4.09 -26.64 -15.19
CA ALA A 224 2.78 -27.28 -15.14
C ALA A 224 1.73 -26.28 -14.64
N THR A 225 0.56 -26.31 -15.27
CA THR A 225 -0.52 -25.38 -14.99
C THR A 225 -1.65 -26.07 -14.26
N SER A 226 -2.10 -25.48 -13.15
CA SER A 226 -3.18 -26.01 -12.31
C SER A 226 -4.27 -24.97 -12.08
N ALA A 227 -5.53 -25.39 -12.08
CA ALA A 227 -6.64 -24.58 -11.57
C ALA A 227 -6.79 -24.81 -10.06
N ARG A 228 -6.96 -23.74 -9.28
CA ARG A 228 -7.09 -23.82 -7.81
C ARG A 228 -8.16 -22.85 -7.32
N ARG A 229 -8.95 -23.29 -6.34
CA ARG A 229 -9.77 -22.39 -5.51
C ARG A 229 -9.03 -22.06 -4.24
N VAL A 230 -8.86 -20.77 -3.99
CA VAL A 230 -8.10 -20.28 -2.85
C VAL A 230 -8.91 -19.26 -2.07
N GLU A 231 -8.75 -19.26 -0.76
CA GLU A 231 -9.30 -18.27 0.17
C GLU A 231 -8.15 -17.34 0.58
N PRO A 232 -8.07 -16.13 0.03
CA PRO A 232 -6.98 -15.22 0.35
C PRO A 232 -6.90 -14.88 1.83
N VAL A 233 -5.69 -14.81 2.36
CA VAL A 233 -5.48 -14.36 3.75
C VAL A 233 -4.75 -13.04 3.76
N LEU A 234 -3.64 -12.93 3.02
CA LEU A 234 -2.86 -11.69 2.92
C LEU A 234 -2.06 -11.59 1.61
N LEU A 235 -1.63 -10.37 1.30
CA LEU A 235 -0.61 -10.07 0.29
C LEU A 235 0.72 -9.80 0.97
N ALA A 236 1.78 -10.42 0.47
CA ALA A 236 3.14 -10.20 0.96
C ALA A 236 4.03 -9.66 -0.16
N HIS A 237 4.76 -8.58 0.11
CA HIS A 237 5.84 -8.07 -0.72
C HIS A 237 7.19 -8.35 -0.05
N THR A 238 7.92 -9.32 -0.58
CA THR A 238 9.24 -9.73 -0.08
C THR A 238 10.20 -9.96 -1.24
N ASP A 239 11.47 -9.61 -1.08
CA ASP A 239 12.51 -9.78 -2.11
C ASP A 239 12.13 -9.17 -3.48
N GLY A 240 11.43 -8.04 -3.48
CA GLY A 240 10.94 -7.37 -4.69
C GLY A 240 9.85 -8.15 -5.45
N ARG A 241 9.18 -9.10 -4.78
CA ARG A 241 8.18 -9.98 -5.39
C ARG A 241 6.90 -9.97 -4.57
N TRP A 242 5.77 -9.99 -5.27
CA TRP A 242 4.45 -10.11 -4.67
C TRP A 242 3.98 -11.56 -4.59
N TYR A 243 3.47 -11.91 -3.42
CA TYR A 243 2.87 -13.21 -3.11
C TYR A 243 1.46 -13.01 -2.56
N LEU A 244 0.55 -13.87 -3.01
CA LEU A 244 -0.74 -14.09 -2.40
C LEU A 244 -0.62 -15.29 -1.46
N VAL A 245 -0.83 -15.08 -0.17
CA VAL A 245 -0.91 -16.17 0.79
C VAL A 245 -2.38 -16.50 1.01
N ALA A 246 -2.73 -17.77 0.76
CA ALA A 246 -4.12 -18.19 0.72
C ALA A 246 -4.27 -19.64 1.16
N TRP A 247 -5.42 -19.97 1.76
CA TRP A 247 -5.81 -21.36 2.01
C TRP A 247 -6.25 -22.01 0.69
N CYS A 248 -5.52 -23.05 0.26
CA CYS A 248 -5.80 -23.77 -0.97
C CYS A 248 -6.78 -24.92 -0.68
N ARG A 249 -8.05 -24.80 -1.10
CA ARG A 249 -9.09 -25.80 -0.82
C ARG A 249 -8.76 -27.20 -1.36
N THR A 250 -8.17 -27.27 -2.55
CA THR A 250 -7.77 -28.55 -3.16
C THR A 250 -6.69 -29.29 -2.38
N ARG A 251 -5.93 -28.58 -1.54
CA ARG A 251 -4.79 -29.13 -0.79
C ARG A 251 -4.95 -29.01 0.71
N GLU A 252 -6.07 -28.43 1.15
CA GLU A 252 -6.41 -28.20 2.55
C GLU A 252 -5.24 -27.65 3.37
N ALA A 253 -4.55 -26.64 2.83
CA ALA A 253 -3.36 -26.06 3.45
C ALA A 253 -3.14 -24.60 3.04
N ILE A 254 -2.47 -23.83 3.90
CA ILE A 254 -1.95 -22.50 3.58
C ILE A 254 -0.84 -22.62 2.54
N ARG A 255 -0.92 -21.83 1.47
CA ARG A 255 0.07 -21.81 0.39
C ARG A 255 0.35 -20.40 -0.11
N TRP A 256 1.59 -20.23 -0.57
CA TRP A 256 2.10 -18.98 -1.12
C TRP A 256 2.11 -19.06 -2.64
N PHE A 257 1.37 -18.15 -3.28
CA PHE A 257 1.25 -18.06 -4.73
C PHE A 257 1.95 -16.80 -5.22
N ARG A 258 2.99 -16.94 -6.03
CA ARG A 258 3.66 -15.78 -6.64
C ARG A 258 2.71 -15.12 -7.64
N LEU A 259 2.37 -13.84 -7.46
CA LEU A 259 1.39 -13.15 -8.33
C LEU A 259 1.84 -13.12 -9.78
N SER A 260 3.14 -13.01 -10.05
CA SER A 260 3.69 -13.03 -11.41
C SER A 260 3.52 -14.39 -12.13
N ARG A 261 3.12 -15.45 -11.43
CA ARG A 261 2.87 -16.79 -11.98
C ARG A 261 1.38 -17.14 -12.08
N VAL A 262 0.51 -16.20 -11.71
CA VAL A 262 -0.95 -16.34 -11.89
C VAL A 262 -1.28 -15.90 -13.31
N GLU A 263 -1.68 -16.85 -14.15
CA GLU A 263 -2.03 -16.61 -15.55
C GLU A 263 -3.44 -16.06 -15.71
N ARG A 264 -4.32 -16.40 -14.76
CA ARG A 264 -5.72 -16.01 -14.75
C ARG A 264 -6.23 -16.02 -13.32
N ALA A 265 -7.05 -15.03 -12.98
CA ALA A 265 -7.78 -14.98 -11.73
C ALA A 265 -9.25 -14.65 -12.02
N ASP A 266 -10.13 -15.43 -11.42
CA ASP A 266 -11.57 -15.31 -11.55
C ASP A 266 -12.15 -15.08 -10.15
N LEU A 267 -12.70 -13.89 -9.92
CA LEU A 267 -13.36 -13.54 -8.66
C LEU A 267 -14.70 -14.28 -8.61
N THR A 268 -14.94 -15.05 -7.54
CA THR A 268 -16.20 -15.79 -7.38
C THR A 268 -17.20 -15.02 -6.51
N ALA A 269 -18.47 -15.41 -6.58
CA ALA A 269 -19.51 -14.89 -5.68
C ALA A 269 -19.42 -15.52 -4.28
N GLU A 270 -18.63 -16.58 -4.10
CA GLU A 270 -18.58 -17.34 -2.86
C GLU A 270 -17.83 -16.53 -1.79
N ALA A 271 -18.48 -16.26 -0.65
CA ALA A 271 -17.82 -15.67 0.51
C ALA A 271 -17.19 -16.77 1.38
N TYR A 272 -16.10 -16.44 2.05
CA TYR A 272 -15.50 -17.26 3.09
C TYR A 272 -15.30 -16.41 4.34
N ASP A 273 -15.28 -17.05 5.50
CA ASP A 273 -14.87 -16.38 6.73
C ASP A 273 -13.35 -16.21 6.71
N PRO A 274 -12.82 -14.97 6.70
CA PRO A 274 -11.39 -14.76 6.57
C PRO A 274 -10.64 -15.33 7.75
N ARG A 275 -9.72 -16.26 7.47
CA ARG A 275 -8.83 -16.80 8.50
C ARG A 275 -8.01 -15.67 9.14
N PRO A 276 -7.80 -15.70 10.46
CA PRO A 276 -6.89 -14.80 11.14
C PRO A 276 -5.53 -14.76 10.43
N VAL A 277 -4.98 -13.56 10.27
CA VAL A 277 -3.63 -13.37 9.71
C VAL A 277 -2.56 -14.11 10.55
N ALA A 278 -2.82 -14.33 11.84
CA ALA A 278 -1.99 -15.13 12.74
C ALA A 278 -1.88 -16.61 12.33
N ASP A 279 -2.89 -17.17 11.65
CA ASP A 279 -2.94 -18.58 11.24
C ASP A 279 -2.07 -18.86 10.00
N VAL A 280 -1.50 -17.81 9.38
CA VAL A 280 -0.65 -17.92 8.20
C VAL A 280 0.76 -18.42 8.55
N GLY A 281 1.14 -18.39 9.83
CA GLY A 281 2.47 -18.67 10.32
C GLY A 281 3.31 -17.40 10.51
N GLU A 282 4.57 -17.57 10.88
CA GLU A 282 5.46 -16.46 11.21
C GLU A 282 5.91 -15.74 9.93
N PRO A 283 5.81 -14.39 9.86
CA PRO A 283 6.34 -13.62 8.75
C PRO A 283 7.85 -13.86 8.60
N PRO A 284 8.41 -13.86 7.37
CA PRO A 284 9.85 -13.87 7.19
C PRO A 284 10.51 -12.74 8.00
N PRO A 285 11.69 -12.95 8.62
CA PRO A 285 12.38 -11.93 9.40
C PRO A 285 12.45 -10.59 8.65
N GLY A 286 12.01 -9.51 9.30
CA GLY A 286 11.96 -8.15 8.71
C GLY A 286 10.66 -7.79 7.98
N SER A 287 9.63 -8.64 7.98
CA SER A 287 8.32 -8.32 7.38
C SER A 287 7.34 -7.78 8.42
N ALA A 288 6.71 -6.64 8.11
CA ALA A 288 5.67 -6.04 8.96
C ALA A 288 4.42 -5.72 8.13
N ALA A 289 3.26 -5.65 8.80
CA ALA A 289 2.05 -5.16 8.19
C ALA A 289 2.22 -3.67 7.81
N VAL A 290 1.71 -3.29 6.63
CA VAL A 290 1.76 -1.90 6.11
C VAL A 290 1.05 -0.94 7.04
N TYR A 291 0.06 -1.45 7.76
CA TYR A 291 -0.59 -0.76 8.86
C TYR A 291 -0.38 -1.55 10.16
N ARG A 292 0.18 -0.87 11.16
CA ARG A 292 0.16 -1.28 12.56
C ARG A 292 -0.65 -0.19 13.27
N PRO A 293 -1.72 -0.52 14.01
CA PRO A 293 -2.36 0.49 14.84
C PRO A 293 -1.30 1.04 15.81
N ASP A 294 -1.29 2.36 16.00
CA ASP A 294 -0.45 2.99 17.02
C ASP A 294 -0.81 2.36 18.38
N PRO A 295 0.17 1.96 19.21
CA PRO A 295 -0.15 1.63 20.59
C PRO A 295 -0.72 2.89 21.25
N ALA A 296 -1.96 2.78 21.74
CA ALA A 296 -2.64 3.84 22.48
C ALA A 296 -1.89 4.25 23.75
#